data_AF-A0A9Q1DGA0-F1
#
_entry.id   AF-A0A9Q1DGA0-F1
#
_cell.length_a   1.000
_cell.length_b   1.000
_cell.length_c   1.000
_cell.angle_alpha   90.00
_cell.angle_beta   90.00
_cell.angle_gamma   90.00
#
_symmetry.space_group_name_H-M   'P 1'
#
loop_
_entity.id
_entity.type
_entity.pdbx_description
1 polymer ?
#
loop_
_entity_poly.entity_id
_entity_poly.type
_entity_poly.pdbx_seq_one_letter_code
_entity_poly.pdbx_strand_id
1 'polypeptide(L)'
;MSHFWTFAVLLIFTWTGALTQDENRVVFSLGTFRNVTVPQNTTVQAVVSRIPSDVTRIVVQFHARNRNVTLSYTQVPSAGSAHTAADTGLLSPLLPQQTSLAWFLLSSHRRPVTGIGAILPYRAADPVPGACSLENDLKMDPNIHLRYNLFQTSIRFAPAHTGYARGGSPLACNATQERLEYDVYRYFLPTGDLSELTLLYHLQITASTQGMKDHGSKVATLSLTNGTSASFSSTPGQGVIYSVIVRDVGRNTSASYVPAHSYGCSFSSLLDGCLTLGRISTKVFFTLCGVGGLFVCFFGHRFFKCEMFWMGYVFAAVIFFVLLTKTTVLDYDIRLALAAVMGVVGGAVLVLSWWRFGSIMACVLVVGLILGFLLAAIVFYTPLGDLAVFRSAVAFWVTFSCIMVVVPLLFVRWPREGNIVSCGVSGGYAVVLSVNAYVCTSLSYITLDILKRFINTDFNRDFIRVPLRDIDLGMLTVWAVLGASGIALQLYRERQRPFFPPSPYVLWRQARERRKTNVLDPSHHVPGLPGRMRARIQGLLRKTEPADERTPLLL
;
A
#
# COMPACT_ATOMS: atom_id res chain seq x y z
N MET A 1 36.62 46.46 -19.37
CA MET A 1 37.08 46.17 -17.99
C MET A 1 35.95 45.82 -17.01
N SER A 2 34.67 45.80 -17.40
CA SER A 2 33.54 45.46 -16.50
C SER A 2 33.12 43.97 -16.49
N HIS A 3 33.51 43.18 -17.50
CA HIS A 3 33.11 41.75 -17.58
C HIS A 3 33.99 40.79 -16.76
N PHE A 4 35.18 41.22 -16.34
CA PHE A 4 36.10 40.40 -15.54
C PHE A 4 35.70 40.36 -14.05
N TRP A 5 35.04 41.42 -13.56
CA TRP A 5 34.58 41.50 -12.17
C TRP A 5 33.32 40.68 -11.89
N THR A 6 32.43 40.54 -12.88
CA THR A 6 31.21 39.72 -12.74
C THR A 6 31.50 38.22 -12.69
N PHE A 7 32.58 37.76 -13.34
CA PHE A 7 33.00 36.35 -13.27
C PHE A 7 33.70 36.01 -11.95
N ALA A 8 34.45 36.95 -11.37
CA ALA A 8 35.10 36.75 -10.07
C ALA A 8 34.10 36.67 -8.91
N VAL A 9 33.01 37.46 -8.95
CA VAL A 9 31.96 37.42 -7.91
C VAL A 9 31.11 36.14 -8.00
N LEU A 10 30.89 35.59 -9.20
CA LEU A 10 30.21 34.30 -9.38
C LEU A 10 31.08 33.11 -8.93
N LEU A 11 32.39 33.17 -9.15
CA LEU A 11 33.33 32.14 -8.66
C LEU A 11 33.48 32.15 -7.13
N ILE A 12 33.38 33.32 -6.48
CA ILE A 12 33.44 33.43 -5.02
C ILE A 12 32.17 32.89 -4.36
N PHE A 13 30.98 33.05 -4.97
CA PHE A 13 29.73 32.49 -4.43
C PHE A 13 29.56 30.98 -4.66
N THR A 14 30.22 30.40 -5.66
CA THR A 14 30.24 28.94 -5.85
C THR A 14 31.24 28.21 -4.94
N TRP A 15 32.16 28.93 -4.29
CA TRP A 15 33.22 28.33 -3.47
C TRP A 15 32.88 28.24 -1.98
N THR A 16 31.83 28.92 -1.50
CA THR A 16 31.46 28.95 -0.07
C THR A 16 30.55 27.81 0.39
N GLY A 17 30.26 26.81 -0.45
CA GLY A 17 29.41 25.67 -0.11
C GLY A 17 30.15 24.39 0.33
N ALA A 18 31.47 24.30 0.10
CA ALA A 18 32.27 23.13 0.44
C ALA A 18 33.15 23.42 1.65
N LEU A 19 32.54 23.51 2.84
CA LEU A 19 33.31 23.41 4.08
C LEU A 19 33.89 22.01 4.16
N THR A 20 35.16 21.90 3.79
CA THR A 20 36.02 20.72 3.77
C THR A 20 35.85 19.91 5.06
N GLN A 21 35.35 18.68 4.92
CA GLN A 21 35.60 17.65 5.92
C GLN A 21 37.11 17.46 6.00
N ASP A 22 37.68 17.76 7.17
CA ASP A 22 39.06 17.37 7.48
C ASP A 22 39.06 15.84 7.62
N GLU A 23 40.12 15.14 7.20
CA GLU A 23 40.06 13.72 6.78
C GLU A 23 39.29 12.79 7.74
N ASN A 24 39.31 13.05 9.05
CA ASN A 24 38.54 12.32 10.07
C ASN A 24 37.77 13.20 11.07
N ARG A 25 37.52 14.49 10.78
CA ARG A 25 36.84 15.41 11.70
C ARG A 25 35.85 16.32 10.98
N VAL A 26 34.63 16.37 11.51
CA VAL A 26 33.56 17.27 11.04
C VAL A 26 33.13 18.18 12.18
N VAL A 27 33.21 19.49 11.96
CA VAL A 27 32.73 20.50 12.91
C VAL A 27 31.33 20.94 12.53
N PHE A 28 30.41 20.82 13.49
CA PHE A 28 29.01 21.19 13.35
C PHE A 28 28.72 22.52 14.05
N SER A 29 27.84 23.31 13.43
CA SER A 29 27.10 24.39 14.09
C SER A 29 25.77 23.85 14.61
N LEU A 30 25.33 24.35 15.77
CA LEU A 30 24.03 23.99 16.34
C LEU A 30 22.90 24.34 15.36
N GLY A 31 21.97 23.40 15.15
CA GLY A 31 20.81 23.58 14.28
C GLY A 31 21.09 23.48 12.77
N THR A 32 22.34 23.31 12.37
CA THR A 32 22.70 23.21 10.94
C THR A 32 22.96 21.78 10.52
N PHE A 33 22.48 21.42 9.33
CA PHE A 33 22.73 20.12 8.71
C PHE A 33 24.01 20.18 7.89
N ARG A 34 24.78 19.09 7.90
CA ARG A 34 25.97 18.94 7.06
C ARG A 34 26.04 17.56 6.45
N ASN A 35 26.51 17.49 5.21
CA ASN A 35 26.88 16.24 4.59
C ASN A 35 28.12 15.68 5.28
N VAL A 36 28.09 14.41 5.59
CA VAL A 36 29.21 13.69 6.21
C VAL A 36 29.44 12.40 5.45
N THR A 37 30.71 12.15 5.11
CA THR A 37 31.12 10.89 4.51
C THR A 37 31.91 10.10 5.55
N VAL A 38 31.42 8.90 5.87
CA VAL A 38 32.09 7.98 6.80
C VAL A 38 32.87 6.95 5.98
N PRO A 39 34.22 7.02 5.95
CA PRO A 39 35.04 6.08 5.19
C PRO A 39 35.05 4.68 5.84
N GLN A 40 35.43 3.67 5.05
CA GLN A 40 35.48 2.28 5.50
C GLN A 40 36.45 2.11 6.67
N ASN A 41 36.02 1.43 7.74
CA ASN A 41 36.86 1.08 8.91
C ASN A 41 37.58 2.27 9.57
N THR A 42 37.09 3.49 9.37
CA THR A 42 37.64 4.71 9.98
C THR A 42 36.58 5.35 10.86
N THR A 43 37.04 6.04 11.90
CA THR A 43 36.19 6.80 12.81
C THR A 43 36.19 8.26 12.39
N VAL A 44 35.03 8.81 12.07
CA VAL A 44 34.85 10.25 11.85
C VAL A 44 34.40 10.90 13.13
N GLN A 45 35.15 11.89 13.62
CA GLN A 45 34.81 12.64 14.82
C GLN A 45 33.86 13.79 14.48
N ALA A 46 32.65 13.76 15.02
CA ALA A 46 31.68 14.85 14.96
C ALA A 46 31.85 15.75 16.17
N VAL A 47 32.23 17.02 15.98
CA VAL A 47 32.54 17.96 17.06
C VAL A 47 31.62 19.17 17.00
N VAL A 48 31.09 19.58 18.16
CA VAL A 48 30.43 20.86 18.36
C VAL A 48 31.21 21.68 19.39
N SER A 49 31.32 22.98 19.15
CA SER A 49 32.01 23.93 20.04
C SER A 49 31.15 25.19 20.22
N ARG A 50 31.49 25.99 21.24
CA ARG A 50 30.75 27.21 21.60
C ARG A 50 29.27 26.92 21.94
N ILE A 51 29.04 25.85 22.69
CA ILE A 51 27.69 25.51 23.17
C ILE A 51 27.24 26.60 24.16
N PRO A 52 26.09 27.26 23.93
CA PRO A 52 25.57 28.27 24.83
C PRO A 52 25.25 27.74 26.24
N SER A 53 25.20 28.63 27.23
CA SER A 53 24.91 28.26 28.62
C SER A 53 23.46 27.86 28.86
N ASP A 54 22.51 28.37 28.06
CA ASP A 54 21.08 28.05 28.13
C ASP A 54 20.74 26.66 27.56
N VAL A 55 21.64 26.09 26.77
CA VAL A 55 21.53 24.72 26.27
C VAL A 55 21.90 23.76 27.40
N THR A 56 21.03 22.77 27.62
CA THR A 56 21.19 21.77 28.68
C THR A 56 21.49 20.38 28.13
N ARG A 57 21.02 20.10 26.91
CA ARG A 57 21.16 18.81 26.24
C ARG A 57 21.33 19.03 24.76
N ILE A 58 21.97 18.06 24.13
CA ILE A 58 22.19 18.04 22.69
C ILE A 58 21.80 16.67 22.17
N VAL A 59 21.06 16.65 21.06
CA VAL A 59 20.85 15.44 20.26
C VAL A 59 21.69 15.56 19.01
N VAL A 60 22.63 14.64 18.83
CA VAL A 60 23.30 14.44 17.56
C VAL A 60 22.53 13.37 16.80
N GLN A 61 22.32 13.59 15.50
CA GLN A 61 21.66 12.64 14.62
C GLN A 61 22.42 12.54 13.30
N PHE A 62 22.36 11.36 12.70
CA PHE A 62 22.95 11.04 11.42
C PHE A 62 21.98 10.17 10.62
N HIS A 63 21.79 10.51 9.35
CA HIS A 63 20.86 9.83 8.46
C HIS A 63 21.53 9.45 7.15
N ALA A 64 21.36 8.19 6.75
CA ALA A 64 21.81 7.62 5.48
C ALA A 64 20.68 6.79 4.84
N ARG A 65 20.70 6.59 3.52
CA ARG A 65 19.57 5.96 2.80
C ARG A 65 19.31 4.50 3.18
N ASN A 66 20.34 3.67 3.23
CA ASN A 66 20.16 2.23 3.39
C ASN A 66 21.31 1.51 4.08
N ARG A 67 22.41 2.21 4.39
CA ARG A 67 23.56 1.63 5.06
C ARG A 67 23.57 2.09 6.49
N ASN A 68 23.64 1.12 7.40
CA ASN A 68 23.72 1.41 8.82
C ASN A 68 25.07 2.04 9.15
N VAL A 69 25.03 3.07 9.99
CA VAL A 69 26.20 3.73 10.56
C VAL A 69 26.08 3.63 12.08
N THR A 70 27.21 3.38 12.74
CA THR A 70 27.29 3.33 14.19
C THR A 70 27.67 4.71 14.70
N LEU A 71 26.80 5.32 15.52
CA LEU A 71 27.06 6.56 16.23
C LEU A 71 27.35 6.23 17.70
N SER A 72 28.49 6.70 18.23
CA SER A 72 28.95 6.37 19.58
C SER A 72 29.44 7.60 20.37
N TYR A 73 29.30 7.54 21.69
CA TYR A 73 29.93 8.49 22.63
C TYR A 73 31.45 8.32 22.71
N THR A 74 31.96 7.13 22.44
CA THR A 74 33.38 6.78 22.54
C THR A 74 33.96 6.35 21.20
N GLN A 75 35.27 6.49 21.02
CA GLN A 75 35.92 6.12 19.76
C GLN A 75 35.82 4.62 19.48
N VAL A 76 35.92 3.80 20.52
CA VAL A 76 35.65 2.36 20.47
C VAL A 76 34.29 2.12 21.13
N PRO A 77 33.27 1.66 20.38
CA PRO A 77 31.95 1.38 20.92
C PRO A 77 31.97 0.28 21.97
N SER A 78 31.49 0.58 23.18
CA SER A 78 31.14 -0.41 24.21
C SER A 78 29.63 -0.62 24.30
N ALA A 79 29.20 -1.68 24.99
CA ALA A 79 27.78 -1.94 25.23
C ALA A 79 27.09 -0.72 25.89
N GLY A 80 25.98 -0.29 25.31
CA GLY A 80 25.21 0.88 25.78
C GLY A 80 25.83 2.26 25.49
N SER A 81 26.93 2.33 24.72
CA SER A 81 27.58 3.58 24.33
C SER A 81 27.35 3.99 22.86
N ALA A 82 26.64 3.16 22.09
CA ALA A 82 26.48 3.35 20.66
C ALA A 82 25.15 2.81 20.13
N HIS A 83 24.72 3.34 18.99
CA HIS A 83 23.56 2.85 18.25
C HIS A 83 23.87 2.72 16.77
N THR A 84 23.43 1.63 16.14
CA THR A 84 23.73 1.28 14.76
C THR A 84 22.44 1.17 13.95
N ALA A 85 22.22 2.13 13.04
CA ALA A 85 21.05 2.18 12.18
C ALA A 85 21.31 3.08 10.97
N ALA A 86 20.40 3.07 9.99
CA ALA A 86 20.43 4.00 8.86
C ALA A 86 20.10 5.44 9.31
N ASP A 87 19.15 5.56 10.25
CA ASP A 87 18.87 6.77 11.01
C ASP A 87 19.28 6.52 12.45
N THR A 88 20.25 7.27 12.97
CA THR A 88 20.80 7.06 14.31
C THR A 88 21.00 8.38 15.03
N GLY A 89 20.83 8.37 16.34
CA GLY A 89 21.01 9.54 17.18
C GLY A 89 21.41 9.19 18.60
N LEU A 90 22.10 10.14 19.23
CA LEU A 90 22.53 10.07 20.63
C LEU A 90 22.17 11.35 21.36
N LEU A 91 21.77 11.22 22.62
CA LEU A 91 21.41 12.33 23.48
C LEU A 91 22.47 12.50 24.57
N SER A 92 23.11 13.67 24.57
CA SER A 92 24.14 14.02 25.56
C SER A 92 23.67 15.14 26.48
N PRO A 93 23.51 14.88 27.80
CA PRO A 93 23.31 15.93 28.78
C PRO A 93 24.62 16.70 29.00
N LEU A 94 24.52 18.02 29.14
CA LEU A 94 25.68 18.90 29.31
C LEU A 94 26.03 19.09 30.78
N LEU A 95 27.32 19.03 31.08
CA LEU A 95 27.87 19.47 32.35
C LEU A 95 27.84 21.01 32.44
N PRO A 96 27.80 21.61 33.65
CA PRO A 96 27.58 23.05 33.85
C PRO A 96 28.49 23.99 33.03
N GLN A 97 29.78 23.65 32.88
CA GLN A 97 30.77 24.49 32.17
C GLN A 97 31.17 23.94 30.79
N GLN A 98 30.49 22.91 30.30
CA GLN A 98 30.89 22.20 29.07
C GLN A 98 30.55 22.98 27.79
N THR A 99 31.56 23.52 27.12
CA THR A 99 31.36 24.34 25.90
C THR A 99 31.61 23.56 24.59
N SER A 100 32.03 22.30 24.68
CA SER A 100 32.27 21.42 23.53
C SER A 100 31.94 19.95 23.82
N LEU A 101 31.56 19.22 22.76
CA LEU A 101 31.31 17.78 22.77
C LEU A 101 31.83 17.16 21.48
N ALA A 102 32.18 15.87 21.57
CA ALA A 102 32.56 15.06 20.42
C ALA A 102 31.83 13.71 20.46
N TRP A 103 31.50 13.21 19.27
CA TRP A 103 30.95 11.88 19.03
C TRP A 103 31.69 11.23 17.88
N PHE A 104 31.50 9.93 17.72
CA PHE A 104 32.21 9.15 16.71
C PHE A 104 31.22 8.43 15.80
N LEU A 105 31.41 8.59 14.50
CA LEU A 105 30.70 7.89 13.45
C LEU A 105 31.61 6.80 12.88
N LEU A 106 31.09 5.57 12.80
CA LEU A 106 31.81 4.40 12.30
C LEU A 106 30.97 3.66 11.26
N SER A 107 31.65 3.13 10.24
CA SER A 107 31.04 2.27 9.23
C SER A 107 31.80 0.95 9.13
N SER A 108 31.07 -0.16 9.26
CA SER A 108 31.55 -1.52 8.99
C SER A 108 31.40 -1.93 7.53
N HIS A 109 30.86 -1.06 6.67
CA HIS A 109 30.63 -1.34 5.26
C HIS A 109 31.90 -1.20 4.43
N ARG A 110 32.02 -2.02 3.37
CA ARG A 110 33.16 -1.98 2.42
C ARG A 110 33.24 -0.72 1.57
N ARG A 111 32.19 0.11 1.56
CA ARG A 111 32.11 1.33 0.77
C ARG A 111 31.81 2.49 1.71
N PRO A 112 32.36 3.70 1.45
CA PRO A 112 32.06 4.87 2.25
C PRO A 112 30.55 5.13 2.28
N VAL A 113 30.06 5.56 3.43
CA VAL A 113 28.65 5.89 3.65
C VAL A 113 28.51 7.40 3.70
N THR A 114 27.74 7.94 2.76
CA THR A 114 27.35 9.35 2.74
C THR A 114 26.00 9.51 3.44
N GLY A 115 25.85 10.62 4.15
CA GLY A 115 24.61 10.96 4.84
C GLY A 115 24.62 12.41 5.32
N ILE A 116 23.56 12.80 6.02
CA ILE A 116 23.48 14.10 6.69
C ILE A 116 23.59 13.93 8.18
N GLY A 117 24.41 14.75 8.82
CA GLY A 117 24.45 14.91 10.27
C GLY A 117 23.80 16.23 10.69
N ALA A 118 23.20 16.24 11.87
CA ALA A 118 22.75 17.46 12.52
C ALA A 118 22.91 17.36 14.04
N ILE A 119 23.06 18.53 14.66
CA ILE A 119 23.19 18.65 16.11
C ILE A 119 22.15 19.65 16.60
N LEU A 120 21.15 19.16 17.32
CA LEU A 120 20.00 19.92 17.78
C LEU A 120 20.13 20.25 19.29
N PRO A 121 20.11 21.54 19.68
CA PRO A 121 20.16 21.94 21.07
C PRO A 121 18.77 21.91 21.73
N TYR A 122 18.74 21.56 23.03
CA TYR A 122 17.53 21.58 23.86
C TYR A 122 17.77 22.28 25.21
N ARG A 123 16.77 23.03 25.66
CA ARG A 123 16.80 23.85 26.88
C ARG A 123 16.28 23.09 28.10
N ALA A 124 16.40 23.72 29.26
CA ALA A 124 16.01 23.12 30.54
C ALA A 124 14.52 22.77 30.61
N ALA A 125 13.67 23.55 29.95
CA ALA A 125 12.23 23.36 29.94
C ALA A 125 11.77 22.30 28.93
N ASP A 126 12.61 21.95 27.95
CA ASP A 126 12.25 21.01 26.89
C ASP A 126 12.25 19.56 27.43
N PRO A 127 11.25 18.75 27.07
CA PRO A 127 11.23 17.33 27.42
C PRO A 127 12.44 16.60 26.82
N VAL A 128 12.76 15.43 27.39
CA VAL A 128 13.96 14.65 27.07
C VAL A 128 13.54 13.33 26.41
N PRO A 129 13.61 13.24 25.07
CA PRO A 129 13.23 12.04 24.33
C PRO A 129 14.03 10.81 24.79
N GLY A 130 13.33 9.70 25.06
CA GLY A 130 13.95 8.42 25.35
C GLY A 130 14.71 8.29 26.67
N ALA A 131 14.60 9.28 27.56
CA ALA A 131 15.33 9.29 28.83
C ALA A 131 14.86 8.22 29.84
N CYS A 132 13.72 7.60 29.60
CA CYS A 132 13.15 6.55 30.44
C CYS A 132 13.15 5.19 29.72
N SER A 133 14.25 4.89 29.01
CA SER A 133 14.47 3.61 28.33
C SER A 133 14.71 2.48 29.35
N LEU A 134 13.93 1.40 29.26
CA LEU A 134 14.09 0.19 30.08
C LEU A 134 14.51 -1.04 29.26
N GLU A 135 14.25 -1.03 27.95
CA GLU A 135 14.42 -2.20 27.07
C GLU A 135 15.66 -2.11 26.17
N ASN A 136 16.18 -0.90 25.92
CA ASN A 136 17.24 -0.68 24.93
C ASN A 136 18.61 -0.54 25.60
N ASP A 137 19.66 -0.93 24.87
CA ASP A 137 21.05 -0.87 25.34
C ASP A 137 21.49 0.56 25.71
N LEU A 138 20.95 1.57 25.02
CA LEU A 138 21.18 2.97 25.34
C LEU A 138 20.39 3.39 26.58
N LYS A 139 21.09 3.93 27.57
CA LYS A 139 20.48 4.53 28.78
C LYS A 139 19.47 5.64 28.45
N MET A 140 19.75 6.44 27.43
CA MET A 140 18.83 7.44 26.87
C MET A 140 18.76 7.21 25.37
N ASP A 141 17.60 6.76 24.90
CA ASP A 141 17.42 6.34 23.51
C ASP A 141 16.45 7.25 22.76
N PRO A 142 16.94 8.32 22.12
CA PRO A 142 16.10 9.26 21.38
C PRO A 142 15.64 8.70 20.01
N ASN A 143 15.92 7.43 19.69
CA ASN A 143 15.67 6.86 18.37
C ASN A 143 14.27 6.24 18.24
N ILE A 144 13.77 6.26 17.01
CA ILE A 144 12.55 5.55 16.63
C ILE A 144 12.95 4.22 15.98
N HIS A 145 12.55 3.12 16.59
CA HIS A 145 12.80 1.77 16.09
C HIS A 145 11.71 1.37 15.11
N LEU A 146 12.09 1.25 13.84
CA LEU A 146 11.21 0.86 12.74
C LEU A 146 11.24 -0.65 12.52
N ARG A 147 10.06 -1.26 12.42
CA ARG A 147 9.88 -2.61 11.88
C ARG A 147 8.83 -2.57 10.79
N TYR A 148 9.07 -3.24 9.67
CA TYR A 148 8.09 -3.31 8.60
C TYR A 148 7.98 -4.71 8.03
N ASN A 149 6.81 -5.00 7.49
CA ASN A 149 6.56 -6.15 6.62
C ASN A 149 5.73 -5.69 5.42
N LEU A 150 5.22 -6.63 4.62
CA LEU A 150 4.40 -6.33 3.44
C LEU A 150 3.08 -5.61 3.75
N PHE A 151 2.61 -5.67 4.99
CA PHE A 151 1.29 -5.22 5.39
C PHE A 151 1.35 -3.95 6.24
N GLN A 152 2.27 -3.91 7.21
CA GLN A 152 2.36 -2.87 8.22
C GLN A 152 3.80 -2.43 8.50
N THR A 153 3.94 -1.15 8.83
CA THR A 153 5.15 -0.55 9.39
C THR A 153 4.81 -0.13 10.81
N SER A 154 5.52 -0.65 11.81
CA SER A 154 5.39 -0.24 13.19
C SER A 154 6.60 0.56 13.64
N ILE A 155 6.32 1.64 14.38
CA ILE A 155 7.31 2.41 15.11
C ILE A 155 7.21 2.09 16.59
N ARG A 156 8.37 2.02 17.25
CA ARG A 156 8.48 1.96 18.70
C ARG A 156 9.52 2.97 19.15
N PHE A 157 9.28 3.61 20.29
CA PHE A 157 10.21 4.58 20.86
C PHE A 157 10.23 4.44 22.38
N ALA A 158 11.36 4.78 23.00
CA ALA A 158 11.47 4.76 24.45
C ALA A 158 10.72 5.96 25.06
N PRO A 159 10.08 5.81 26.24
CA PRO A 159 9.41 6.93 26.91
C PRO A 159 10.35 8.11 27.22
N ALA A 160 9.80 9.32 27.18
CA ALA A 160 10.52 10.55 27.49
C ALA A 160 10.47 10.88 29.00
N HIS A 161 11.31 11.83 29.40
CA HIS A 161 11.29 12.46 30.72
C HIS A 161 11.01 13.96 30.60
N THR A 162 10.55 14.61 31.66
CA THR A 162 10.42 16.08 31.71
C THR A 162 11.78 16.78 31.66
N GLY A 163 11.80 18.03 31.22
CA GLY A 163 13.02 18.84 31.19
C GLY A 163 13.55 19.19 32.58
N TYR A 164 14.86 19.08 32.77
CA TYR A 164 15.59 19.48 33.99
C TYR A 164 16.72 20.49 33.70
N ALA A 165 17.25 21.14 34.74
CA ALA A 165 18.33 22.12 34.59
C ALA A 165 19.66 21.48 34.17
N ARG A 166 20.56 22.28 33.60
CA ARG A 166 21.91 21.84 33.20
C ARG A 166 22.70 21.32 34.42
N GLY A 167 23.28 20.12 34.31
CA GLY A 167 23.95 19.46 35.43
C GLY A 167 23.03 19.03 36.59
N GLY A 168 21.71 19.24 36.48
CA GLY A 168 20.75 18.79 37.48
C GLY A 168 20.48 17.28 37.37
N SER A 169 20.08 16.67 38.48
CA SER A 169 19.59 15.29 38.49
C SER A 169 18.13 15.23 37.98
N PRO A 170 17.80 14.30 37.07
CA PRO A 170 16.42 14.07 36.67
C PRO A 170 15.60 13.47 37.83
N LEU A 171 14.29 13.67 37.80
CA LEU A 171 13.34 13.00 38.69
C LEU A 171 13.23 11.50 38.32
N ALA A 172 12.51 10.74 39.14
CA ALA A 172 12.16 9.37 38.79
C ALA A 172 11.15 9.37 37.62
N CYS A 173 11.34 8.48 36.65
CA CYS A 173 10.49 8.37 35.46
C CYS A 173 8.99 8.28 35.80
N ASN A 174 8.62 7.49 36.81
CA ASN A 174 7.23 7.31 37.23
C ASN A 174 6.52 8.63 37.60
N ALA A 175 7.24 9.60 38.17
CA ALA A 175 6.67 10.86 38.63
C ALA A 175 6.38 11.85 37.48
N THR A 176 6.87 11.58 36.28
CA THR A 176 6.84 12.52 35.14
C THR A 176 5.96 12.06 33.98
N GLN A 177 5.39 10.86 34.10
CA GLN A 177 4.74 10.14 33.00
C GLN A 177 3.38 10.69 32.59
N GLU A 178 2.56 11.15 33.54
CA GLU A 178 1.17 11.60 33.24
C GLU A 178 1.10 12.96 32.54
N ARG A 179 2.22 13.69 32.50
CA ARG A 179 2.29 15.06 31.99
C ARG A 179 2.70 15.17 30.52
N LEU A 180 3.23 14.08 29.96
CA LEU A 180 3.82 14.04 28.63
C LEU A 180 2.85 13.42 27.63
N GLU A 181 2.67 14.10 26.50
CA GLU A 181 1.95 13.59 25.35
C GLU A 181 2.90 13.39 24.17
N TYR A 182 2.65 12.37 23.37
CA TYR A 182 3.47 12.01 22.22
C TYR A 182 2.68 12.21 20.94
N ASP A 183 3.01 13.26 20.21
CA ASP A 183 2.42 13.53 18.91
C ASP A 183 3.19 12.75 17.85
N VAL A 184 2.51 11.80 17.22
CA VAL A 184 3.07 10.98 16.14
C VAL A 184 2.83 11.68 14.82
N TYR A 185 3.90 11.90 14.07
CA TYR A 185 3.89 12.53 12.75
C TYR A 185 4.39 11.56 11.68
N ARG A 186 3.91 11.78 10.46
CA ARG A 186 4.49 11.19 9.25
C ARG A 186 4.62 12.23 8.15
N TYR A 187 5.61 12.01 7.31
CA TYR A 187 5.85 12.78 6.09
C TYR A 187 6.09 11.83 4.92
N PHE A 188 5.30 11.97 3.85
CA PHE A 188 5.46 11.16 2.65
C PHE A 188 6.50 11.78 1.71
N LEU A 189 7.48 10.99 1.29
CA LEU A 189 8.40 11.38 0.21
C LEU A 189 7.65 11.34 -1.14
N PRO A 190 8.19 11.99 -2.19
CA PRO A 190 7.66 11.85 -3.54
C PRO A 190 7.59 10.37 -3.96
N THR A 191 6.40 9.87 -4.35
CA THR A 191 6.24 8.45 -4.69
C THR A 191 7.11 8.06 -5.88
N GLY A 192 7.75 6.90 -5.79
CA GLY A 192 8.62 6.35 -6.82
C GLY A 192 10.02 6.97 -6.83
N ASP A 193 10.27 8.04 -6.08
CA ASP A 193 11.62 8.55 -5.88
C ASP A 193 12.32 7.76 -4.77
N LEU A 194 13.35 7.02 -5.17
CA LEU A 194 14.20 6.22 -4.30
C LEU A 194 15.60 6.82 -4.15
N SER A 195 15.80 8.06 -4.59
CA SER A 195 17.10 8.72 -4.59
C SER A 195 17.54 9.09 -3.16
N GLU A 196 18.85 9.03 -2.94
CA GLU A 196 19.45 9.44 -1.66
C GLU A 196 19.31 10.94 -1.45
N LEU A 197 19.49 11.76 -2.50
CA LEU A 197 19.41 13.21 -2.41
C LEU A 197 18.03 13.71 -1.97
N THR A 198 16.96 13.19 -2.57
CA THR A 198 15.59 13.58 -2.19
C THR A 198 15.29 13.20 -0.75
N LEU A 199 15.67 11.98 -0.33
CA LEU A 199 15.50 11.56 1.07
C LEU A 199 16.21 12.49 2.04
N LEU A 200 17.49 12.79 1.81
CA LEU A 200 18.30 13.60 2.71
C LEU A 200 17.77 15.05 2.77
N TYR A 201 17.35 15.62 1.63
CA TYR A 201 16.69 16.93 1.61
C TYR A 201 15.42 16.96 2.46
N HIS A 202 14.56 15.95 2.35
CA HIS A 202 13.33 15.89 3.13
C HIS A 202 13.57 15.60 4.62
N LEU A 203 14.60 14.83 4.97
CA LEU A 203 15.02 14.67 6.37
C LEU A 203 15.53 15.99 6.94
N GLN A 204 16.29 16.78 6.18
CA GLN A 204 16.77 18.08 6.64
C GLN A 204 15.63 19.04 7.02
N ILE A 205 14.55 19.10 6.24
CA ILE A 205 13.41 19.99 6.56
C ILE A 205 12.48 19.42 7.65
N THR A 206 12.50 18.10 7.88
CA THR A 206 11.57 17.44 8.82
C THR A 206 12.20 16.98 10.13
N ALA A 207 13.52 17.06 10.30
CA ALA A 207 14.17 16.51 11.48
C ALA A 207 14.15 17.41 12.72
N SER A 208 13.68 18.66 12.60
CA SER A 208 13.41 19.54 13.75
C SER A 208 11.95 19.48 14.17
N THR A 209 11.66 19.85 15.43
CA THR A 209 10.29 19.94 15.95
C THR A 209 9.41 20.85 15.10
N GLN A 210 9.92 22.02 14.74
CA GLN A 210 9.19 23.01 13.95
C GLN A 210 9.02 22.52 12.50
N GLY A 211 10.09 22.02 11.90
CA GLY A 211 10.05 21.52 10.52
C GLY A 211 9.06 20.36 10.33
N MET A 212 8.97 19.44 11.29
CA MET A 212 7.96 18.37 11.24
C MET A 212 6.54 18.89 11.47
N LYS A 213 6.33 19.91 12.32
CA LYS A 213 5.00 20.53 12.50
C LYS A 213 4.54 21.28 11.25
N ASP A 214 5.46 21.91 10.54
CA ASP A 214 5.14 22.74 9.36
C ASP A 214 4.92 21.91 8.09
N HIS A 215 5.67 20.81 7.93
CA HIS A 215 5.62 19.99 6.72
C HIS A 215 4.97 18.62 6.91
N GLY A 216 5.02 18.08 8.13
CA GLY A 216 4.48 16.76 8.47
C GLY A 216 2.97 16.78 8.71
N SER A 217 2.37 15.61 8.57
CA SER A 217 0.99 15.39 9.00
C SER A 217 0.98 14.82 10.41
N LYS A 218 0.27 15.47 11.35
CA LYS A 218 0.00 14.90 12.66
C LYS A 218 -1.00 13.77 12.49
N VAL A 219 -0.67 12.62 13.04
CA VAL A 219 -1.37 11.38 12.83
C VAL A 219 -2.09 10.94 14.09
N ALA A 220 -1.41 11.00 15.23
CA ALA A 220 -1.95 10.58 16.52
C ALA A 220 -1.41 11.45 17.66
N THR A 221 -2.12 11.44 18.77
CA THR A 221 -1.57 11.81 20.08
C THR A 221 -1.64 10.56 20.95
N LEU A 222 -0.51 10.11 21.47
CA LEU A 222 -0.41 8.99 22.40
C LEU A 222 -0.11 9.52 23.81
N SER A 223 -0.77 8.94 24.80
CA SER A 223 -0.37 9.02 26.21
C SER A 223 0.42 7.77 26.58
N LEU A 224 1.13 7.80 27.71
CA LEU A 224 1.87 6.62 28.17
C LEU A 224 0.97 5.39 28.38
N THR A 225 -0.29 5.61 28.80
CA THR A 225 -1.31 4.56 28.95
C THR A 225 -1.67 3.86 27.64
N ASN A 226 -1.55 4.57 26.51
CA ASN A 226 -1.81 4.03 25.18
C ASN A 226 -0.59 3.29 24.58
N GLY A 227 0.55 3.30 25.29
CA GLY A 227 1.82 2.71 24.85
C GLY A 227 2.67 3.64 23.97
N THR A 228 3.93 3.26 23.75
CA THR A 228 4.91 4.01 22.93
C THR A 228 5.15 3.38 21.56
N SER A 229 4.08 2.86 20.96
CA SER A 229 4.12 2.24 19.64
C SER A 229 2.95 2.68 18.77
N ALA A 230 3.21 2.86 17.47
CA ALA A 230 2.18 3.11 16.47
C ALA A 230 2.41 2.23 15.24
N SER A 231 1.33 1.82 14.60
CA SER A 231 1.35 0.98 13.40
C SER A 231 0.69 1.70 12.23
N PHE A 232 1.29 1.56 11.06
CA PHE A 232 0.86 2.16 9.80
C PHE A 232 0.78 1.10 8.72
N SER A 233 0.03 1.37 7.65
CA SER A 233 0.04 0.50 6.46
C SER A 233 1.36 0.65 5.72
N SER A 234 2.06 -0.47 5.52
CA SER A 234 3.32 -0.48 4.75
C SER A 234 3.00 -0.42 3.27
N THR A 235 3.63 0.51 2.56
CA THR A 235 3.56 0.61 1.10
C THR A 235 4.96 0.40 0.55
N PRO A 236 5.26 -0.76 -0.05
CA PRO A 236 6.54 -0.98 -0.70
C PRO A 236 6.82 0.12 -1.72
N GLY A 237 8.03 0.68 -1.69
CA GLY A 237 8.51 1.71 -2.60
C GLY A 237 8.01 3.13 -2.34
N GLN A 238 7.08 3.33 -1.40
CA GLN A 238 6.71 4.66 -0.93
C GLN A 238 7.60 5.03 0.26
N GLY A 239 8.44 6.04 0.08
CA GLY A 239 9.23 6.59 1.17
C GLY A 239 8.36 7.34 2.17
N VAL A 240 8.55 7.06 3.46
CA VAL A 240 7.87 7.73 4.57
C VAL A 240 8.89 8.02 5.66
N ILE A 241 8.89 9.26 6.16
CA ILE A 241 9.65 9.68 7.34
C ILE A 241 8.67 9.71 8.52
N TYR A 242 9.00 8.99 9.58
CA TYR A 242 8.25 8.96 10.82
C TYR A 242 8.99 9.80 11.87
N SER A 243 8.23 10.60 12.62
CA SER A 243 8.77 11.35 13.74
C SER A 243 7.78 11.35 14.90
N VAL A 244 8.31 11.50 16.10
CA VAL A 244 7.53 11.61 17.33
C VAL A 244 7.98 12.88 18.02
N ILE A 245 7.03 13.75 18.33
CA ILE A 245 7.28 14.96 19.09
C ILE A 245 6.66 14.77 20.47
N VAL A 246 7.50 14.75 21.50
CA VAL A 246 7.01 14.77 22.87
C VAL A 246 6.71 16.19 23.28
N ARG A 247 5.54 16.41 23.89
CA ARG A 247 5.06 17.69 24.39
C ARG A 247 4.86 17.61 25.90
N ASP A 248 5.39 18.59 26.61
CA ASP A 248 5.09 18.82 28.02
C ASP A 248 3.86 19.74 28.10
N VAL A 249 2.72 19.20 28.52
CA VAL A 249 1.46 19.95 28.60
C VAL A 249 1.53 21.10 29.61
N GLY A 250 2.26 20.91 30.71
CA GLY A 250 2.36 21.90 31.79
C GLY A 250 3.35 23.04 31.51
N ARG A 251 4.32 22.85 30.61
CA ARG A 251 5.30 23.88 30.20
C ARG A 251 5.11 24.37 28.77
N ASN A 252 4.24 23.72 28.00
CA ASN A 252 4.00 23.96 26.59
C ASN A 252 5.29 23.96 25.73
N THR A 253 6.25 23.12 26.11
CA THR A 253 7.50 22.89 25.39
C THR A 253 7.46 21.55 24.68
N SER A 254 8.29 21.38 23.64
CA SER A 254 8.32 20.14 22.87
C SER A 254 9.71 19.79 22.37
N ALA A 255 10.01 18.50 22.32
CA ALA A 255 11.25 17.97 21.77
C ALA A 255 10.95 16.85 20.77
N SER A 256 11.80 16.73 19.74
CA SER A 256 11.66 15.70 18.71
C SER A 256 12.52 14.50 19.05
N TYR A 257 11.97 13.31 18.87
CA TYR A 257 12.77 12.11 18.67
C TYR A 257 13.51 12.21 17.34
N VAL A 258 14.58 11.42 17.19
CA VAL A 258 15.31 11.32 15.92
C VAL A 258 14.38 10.68 14.89
N PRO A 259 14.09 11.35 13.76
CA PRO A 259 13.19 10.83 12.76
C PRO A 259 13.79 9.58 12.12
N ALA A 260 12.93 8.65 11.73
CA ALA A 260 13.34 7.42 11.07
C ALA A 260 12.56 7.23 9.78
N HIS A 261 13.22 6.78 8.72
CA HIS A 261 12.61 6.62 7.40
C HIS A 261 12.48 5.16 6.99
N SER A 262 11.48 4.87 6.16
CA SER A 262 11.31 3.56 5.52
C SER A 262 10.65 3.70 4.17
N TYR A 263 11.00 2.80 3.25
CA TYR A 263 10.33 2.62 1.96
C TYR A 263 9.40 1.39 1.96
N GLY A 264 9.22 0.71 3.11
CA GLY A 264 8.44 -0.53 3.18
C GLY A 264 9.05 -1.70 2.38
N CYS A 265 10.29 -1.57 1.91
CA CYS A 265 11.05 -2.54 1.13
C CYS A 265 12.55 -2.43 1.44
N SER A 266 13.32 -3.43 1.04
CA SER A 266 14.78 -3.45 1.21
C SER A 266 15.49 -2.97 -0.05
N PHE A 267 16.54 -2.17 0.11
CA PHE A 267 17.45 -1.81 -1.00
C PHE A 267 18.53 -2.85 -1.27
N SER A 268 18.73 -3.79 -0.35
CA SER A 268 19.80 -4.80 -0.42
C SER A 268 19.31 -6.16 -0.92
N SER A 269 17.99 -6.37 -0.97
CA SER A 269 17.40 -7.62 -1.45
C SER A 269 17.45 -7.69 -2.98
N LEU A 270 17.93 -8.82 -3.52
CA LEU A 270 17.99 -9.09 -4.96
C LEU A 270 16.66 -9.62 -5.53
N LEU A 271 15.84 -10.28 -4.71
CA LEU A 271 14.57 -10.90 -5.14
C LEU A 271 13.34 -9.99 -4.93
N ASP A 272 13.35 -9.17 -3.87
CA ASP A 272 12.25 -8.26 -3.48
C ASP A 272 12.82 -6.88 -3.07
N GLY A 273 13.61 -6.29 -3.97
CA GLY A 273 14.22 -4.99 -3.76
C GLY A 273 13.26 -3.82 -4.04
N CYS A 274 13.54 -2.65 -3.46
CA CYS A 274 12.78 -1.42 -3.77
C CYS A 274 12.85 -1.02 -5.25
N LEU A 275 13.94 -1.39 -5.95
CA LEU A 275 14.15 -1.10 -7.37
C LEU A 275 13.40 -2.07 -8.31
N THR A 276 13.04 -3.25 -7.82
CA THR A 276 12.26 -4.26 -8.53
C THR A 276 10.81 -4.23 -8.04
N LEU A 277 10.28 -3.02 -7.86
CA LEU A 277 8.93 -2.84 -7.32
C LEU A 277 7.91 -3.44 -8.31
N GLY A 278 7.24 -4.49 -7.85
CA GLY A 278 6.30 -5.29 -8.63
C GLY A 278 6.97 -6.47 -9.32
N ARG A 279 6.71 -7.67 -8.78
CA ARG A 279 7.10 -8.94 -9.40
C ARG A 279 6.52 -9.02 -10.81
N ILE A 280 7.27 -9.63 -11.73
CA ILE A 280 6.85 -9.81 -13.12
C ILE A 280 5.51 -10.58 -13.17
N SER A 281 5.35 -11.55 -12.28
CA SER A 281 4.10 -12.30 -12.07
C SER A 281 2.90 -11.37 -11.80
N THR A 282 3.02 -10.42 -10.88
CA THR A 282 2.00 -9.43 -10.54
C THR A 282 1.67 -8.53 -11.74
N LYS A 283 2.69 -8.08 -12.48
CA LYS A 283 2.49 -7.24 -13.68
C LYS A 283 1.73 -8.00 -14.77
N VAL A 284 2.15 -9.21 -15.08
CA VAL A 284 1.49 -10.08 -16.07
C VAL A 284 0.07 -10.43 -15.64
N PHE A 285 -0.14 -10.74 -14.37
CA PHE A 285 -1.47 -11.05 -13.84
C PHE A 285 -2.43 -9.86 -13.99
N PHE A 286 -2.05 -8.69 -13.48
CA PHE A 286 -2.92 -7.52 -13.53
C PHE A 286 -3.10 -6.96 -14.94
N THR A 287 -2.17 -7.15 -15.87
CA THR A 287 -2.38 -6.76 -17.29
C THR A 287 -3.40 -7.63 -17.98
N LEU A 288 -3.33 -8.95 -17.81
CA LEU A 288 -4.33 -9.86 -18.32
C LEU A 288 -5.70 -9.54 -17.71
N CYS A 289 -5.73 -9.24 -16.41
CA CYS A 289 -6.96 -8.80 -15.76
C CYS A 289 -7.48 -7.45 -16.27
N GLY A 290 -6.60 -6.49 -16.56
CA GLY A 290 -6.95 -5.19 -17.12
C GLY A 290 -7.55 -5.32 -18.52
N VAL A 291 -6.97 -6.15 -19.38
CA VAL A 291 -7.50 -6.43 -20.73
C VAL A 291 -8.86 -7.13 -20.64
N GLY A 292 -9.00 -8.14 -19.77
CA GLY A 292 -10.27 -8.81 -19.53
C GLY A 292 -11.34 -7.87 -18.96
N GLY A 293 -10.96 -7.03 -17.99
CA GLY A 293 -11.81 -6.03 -17.38
C GLY A 293 -12.27 -4.96 -18.36
N LEU A 294 -11.39 -4.47 -19.25
CA LEU A 294 -11.74 -3.54 -20.31
C LEU A 294 -12.78 -4.13 -21.28
N PHE A 295 -12.60 -5.41 -21.66
CA PHE A 295 -13.58 -6.11 -22.48
C PHE A 295 -14.94 -6.20 -21.79
N VAL A 296 -14.97 -6.59 -20.51
CA VAL A 296 -16.21 -6.68 -19.71
C VAL A 296 -16.85 -5.31 -19.50
N CYS A 297 -16.06 -4.25 -19.34
CA CYS A 297 -16.52 -2.87 -19.18
C CYS A 297 -17.37 -2.36 -20.35
N PHE A 298 -17.05 -2.77 -21.59
CA PHE A 298 -17.78 -2.32 -22.79
C PHE A 298 -18.71 -3.36 -23.40
N PHE A 299 -18.43 -4.65 -23.21
CA PHE A 299 -19.13 -5.74 -23.89
C PHE A 299 -19.64 -6.84 -22.97
N GLY A 300 -19.52 -6.69 -21.65
CA GLY A 300 -19.87 -7.71 -20.65
C GLY A 300 -21.29 -8.24 -20.81
N HIS A 301 -22.30 -7.36 -20.74
CA HIS A 301 -23.69 -7.78 -20.81
C HIS A 301 -24.05 -8.46 -22.15
N ARG A 302 -23.47 -7.98 -23.26
CA ARG A 302 -23.65 -8.59 -24.59
C ARG A 302 -23.10 -10.01 -24.63
N PHE A 303 -21.91 -10.23 -24.06
CA PHE A 303 -21.26 -11.52 -23.97
C PHE A 303 -21.42 -12.10 -22.56
N PHE A 304 -22.68 -12.31 -22.16
CA PHE A 304 -23.05 -12.75 -20.82
C PHE A 304 -22.27 -13.97 -20.31
N LYS A 305 -21.89 -14.92 -21.19
CA LYS A 305 -21.04 -16.06 -20.81
C LYS A 305 -19.64 -15.64 -20.35
N CYS A 306 -19.03 -14.70 -21.07
CA CYS A 306 -17.72 -14.15 -20.73
C CYS A 306 -17.79 -13.33 -19.45
N GLU A 307 -18.87 -12.57 -19.28
CA GLU A 307 -19.13 -11.86 -18.03
C GLU A 307 -19.25 -12.81 -16.84
N MET A 308 -20.07 -13.87 -16.94
CA MET A 308 -20.23 -14.85 -15.87
C MET A 308 -18.90 -15.51 -15.52
N PHE A 309 -18.10 -15.85 -16.54
CA PHE A 309 -16.77 -16.39 -16.32
C PHE A 309 -15.88 -15.39 -15.56
N TRP A 310 -15.85 -14.14 -15.99
CA TRP A 310 -15.03 -13.09 -15.39
C TRP A 310 -15.41 -12.78 -13.94
N MET A 311 -16.71 -12.60 -13.67
CA MET A 311 -17.19 -12.30 -12.32
C MET A 311 -16.96 -13.48 -11.37
N GLY A 312 -17.23 -14.71 -11.83
CA GLY A 312 -16.89 -15.92 -11.06
C GLY A 312 -15.38 -16.07 -10.85
N TYR A 313 -14.56 -15.70 -11.84
CA TYR A 313 -13.11 -15.69 -11.74
C TYR A 313 -12.62 -14.75 -10.65
N VAL A 314 -13.04 -13.48 -10.68
CA VAL A 314 -12.63 -12.48 -9.68
C VAL A 314 -13.08 -12.90 -8.29
N PHE A 315 -14.33 -13.34 -8.14
CA PHE A 315 -14.88 -13.76 -6.85
C PHE A 315 -14.10 -14.91 -6.23
N ALA A 316 -13.88 -16.00 -6.99
CA ALA A 316 -13.13 -17.14 -6.50
C ALA A 316 -11.64 -16.82 -6.29
N ALA A 317 -11.01 -16.10 -7.21
CA ALA A 317 -9.59 -15.74 -7.10
C ALA A 317 -9.31 -14.95 -5.82
N VAL A 318 -10.14 -13.96 -5.47
CA VAL A 318 -9.97 -13.17 -4.25
C VAL A 318 -10.13 -14.04 -3.00
N ILE A 319 -11.20 -14.85 -2.93
CA ILE A 319 -11.45 -15.73 -1.76
C ILE A 319 -10.31 -16.73 -1.58
N PHE A 320 -9.91 -17.43 -2.64
CA PHE A 320 -8.84 -18.43 -2.57
C PHE A 320 -7.48 -17.78 -2.32
N PHE A 321 -7.20 -16.59 -2.85
CA PHE A 321 -5.98 -15.86 -2.51
C PHE A 321 -5.90 -15.56 -1.00
N VAL A 322 -6.99 -15.11 -0.38
CA VAL A 322 -7.07 -14.88 1.06
C VAL A 322 -6.87 -16.19 1.83
N LEU A 323 -7.59 -17.25 1.47
CA LEU A 323 -7.49 -18.55 2.15
C LEU A 323 -6.08 -19.12 2.05
N LEU A 324 -5.49 -19.17 0.86
CA LEU A 324 -4.12 -19.67 0.64
C LEU A 324 -3.09 -18.87 1.44
N THR A 325 -3.24 -17.54 1.50
CA THR A 325 -2.33 -16.68 2.26
C THR A 325 -2.44 -16.92 3.77
N LYS A 326 -3.63 -17.24 4.27
CA LYS A 326 -3.87 -17.53 5.70
C LYS A 326 -3.46 -18.93 6.12
N THR A 327 -3.66 -19.93 5.26
CA THR A 327 -3.50 -21.35 5.64
C THR A 327 -2.16 -21.94 5.21
N THR A 328 -1.46 -21.32 4.26
CA THR A 328 -0.24 -21.89 3.68
C THR A 328 0.95 -20.94 3.77
N VAL A 329 2.15 -21.51 3.94
CA VAL A 329 3.43 -20.78 3.94
C VAL A 329 4.04 -20.71 2.52
N LEU A 330 3.22 -20.86 1.49
CA LEU A 330 3.68 -20.84 0.09
C LEU A 330 4.29 -19.48 -0.30
N ASP A 331 5.18 -19.48 -1.29
CA ASP A 331 5.68 -18.25 -1.89
C ASP A 331 4.56 -17.47 -2.60
N TYR A 332 4.70 -16.15 -2.66
CA TYR A 332 3.71 -15.25 -3.27
C TYR A 332 3.36 -15.65 -4.71
N ASP A 333 4.34 -15.99 -5.54
CA ASP A 333 4.11 -16.34 -6.95
C ASP A 333 3.28 -17.62 -7.09
N ILE A 334 3.53 -18.60 -6.21
CA ILE A 334 2.76 -19.84 -6.16
C ILE A 334 1.33 -19.56 -5.70
N ARG A 335 1.16 -18.73 -4.65
CA ARG A 335 -0.17 -18.32 -4.17
C ARG A 335 -0.98 -17.61 -5.25
N LEU A 336 -0.34 -16.69 -5.98
CA LEU A 336 -0.97 -15.95 -7.08
C LEU A 336 -1.38 -16.88 -8.23
N ALA A 337 -0.50 -17.82 -8.62
CA ALA A 337 -0.81 -18.81 -9.64
C ALA A 337 -1.95 -19.74 -9.24
N LEU A 338 -1.94 -20.26 -8.01
CA LEU A 338 -3.03 -21.10 -7.49
C LEU A 338 -4.35 -20.34 -7.40
N ALA A 339 -4.33 -19.10 -6.93
CA ALA A 339 -5.52 -18.24 -6.90
C ALA A 339 -6.08 -17.99 -8.31
N ALA A 340 -5.22 -17.78 -9.31
CA ALA A 340 -5.63 -17.64 -10.71
C ALA A 340 -6.30 -18.92 -11.23
N VAL A 341 -5.74 -20.10 -10.94
CA VAL A 341 -6.32 -21.40 -11.30
C VAL A 341 -7.69 -21.59 -10.63
N MET A 342 -7.79 -21.30 -9.34
CA MET A 342 -9.07 -21.37 -8.62
C MET A 342 -10.09 -20.36 -9.14
N GLY A 343 -9.63 -19.20 -9.61
CA GLY A 343 -10.45 -18.24 -10.37
C GLY A 343 -11.05 -18.89 -11.62
N VAL A 344 -10.24 -19.56 -12.45
CA VAL A 344 -10.74 -20.25 -13.66
C VAL A 344 -11.81 -21.28 -13.30
N VAL A 345 -11.59 -22.06 -12.23
CA VAL A 345 -12.58 -23.02 -11.71
C VAL A 345 -13.85 -22.31 -11.28
N GLY A 346 -13.76 -21.22 -10.51
CA GLY A 346 -14.91 -20.42 -10.07
C GLY A 346 -15.72 -19.84 -11.21
N GLY A 347 -15.04 -19.27 -12.22
CA GLY A 347 -15.66 -18.78 -13.45
C GLY A 347 -16.39 -19.89 -14.22
N ALA A 348 -15.76 -21.05 -14.38
CA ALA A 348 -16.37 -22.21 -15.02
C ALA A 348 -17.61 -22.70 -14.26
N VAL A 349 -17.54 -22.80 -12.92
CA VAL A 349 -18.68 -23.19 -12.07
C VAL A 349 -19.84 -22.22 -12.22
N LEU A 350 -19.57 -20.91 -12.24
CA LEU A 350 -20.64 -19.91 -12.39
C LEU A 350 -21.30 -20.01 -13.78
N VAL A 351 -20.51 -20.17 -14.85
CA VAL A 351 -21.04 -20.38 -16.21
C VAL A 351 -21.84 -21.67 -16.30
N LEU A 352 -21.34 -22.77 -15.74
CA LEU A 352 -22.01 -24.08 -15.76
C LEU A 352 -23.31 -24.06 -14.96
N SER A 353 -23.33 -23.38 -13.81
CA SER A 353 -24.55 -23.24 -13.00
C SER A 353 -25.63 -22.46 -13.75
N TRP A 354 -25.28 -21.34 -14.40
CA TRP A 354 -26.20 -20.63 -15.27
C TRP A 354 -26.63 -21.49 -16.47
N TRP A 355 -25.69 -22.19 -17.12
CA TRP A 355 -26.00 -23.04 -18.26
C TRP A 355 -26.99 -24.15 -17.89
N ARG A 356 -26.82 -24.78 -16.73
CA ARG A 356 -27.60 -25.94 -16.26
C ARG A 356 -28.93 -25.57 -15.63
N PHE A 357 -28.98 -24.51 -14.84
CA PHE A 357 -30.16 -24.12 -14.04
C PHE A 357 -30.88 -22.89 -14.58
N GLY A 358 -30.23 -22.09 -15.43
CA GLY A 358 -30.78 -20.81 -15.91
C GLY A 358 -31.00 -19.79 -14.78
N SER A 359 -30.38 -19.97 -13.62
CA SER A 359 -30.60 -19.11 -12.46
C SER A 359 -29.91 -17.76 -12.66
N ILE A 360 -30.70 -16.75 -13.02
CA ILE A 360 -30.27 -15.35 -13.11
C ILE A 360 -29.96 -14.81 -11.70
N MET A 361 -30.63 -15.31 -10.66
CA MET A 361 -30.45 -14.83 -9.29
C MET A 361 -29.05 -15.12 -8.74
N ALA A 362 -28.47 -16.29 -9.04
CA ALA A 362 -27.10 -16.62 -8.62
C ALA A 362 -26.07 -15.69 -9.26
N CYS A 363 -26.30 -15.32 -10.52
CA CYS A 363 -25.52 -14.32 -11.24
C CYS A 363 -25.62 -12.94 -10.57
N VAL A 364 -26.85 -12.44 -10.38
CA VAL A 364 -27.10 -11.11 -9.78
C VAL A 364 -26.50 -11.03 -8.38
N LEU A 365 -26.53 -12.12 -7.61
CA LEU A 365 -25.90 -12.18 -6.30
C LEU A 365 -24.37 -12.01 -6.38
N VAL A 366 -23.67 -12.81 -7.20
CA VAL A 366 -22.19 -12.71 -7.32
C VAL A 366 -21.78 -11.34 -7.85
N VAL A 367 -22.45 -10.86 -8.91
CA VAL A 367 -22.18 -9.55 -9.52
C VAL A 367 -22.45 -8.40 -8.56
N GLY A 368 -23.53 -8.48 -7.79
CA GLY A 368 -23.89 -7.51 -6.76
C GLY A 368 -22.94 -7.54 -5.57
N LEU A 369 -22.46 -8.72 -5.15
CA LEU A 369 -21.47 -8.84 -4.08
C LEU A 369 -20.12 -8.24 -4.47
N ILE A 370 -19.67 -8.41 -5.72
CA ILE A 370 -18.42 -7.79 -6.22
C ILE A 370 -18.54 -6.26 -6.21
N LEU A 371 -19.65 -5.72 -6.73
CA LEU A 371 -19.86 -4.27 -6.72
C LEU A 371 -20.04 -3.75 -5.29
N GLY A 372 -20.78 -4.48 -4.44
CA GLY A 372 -20.97 -4.16 -3.03
C GLY A 372 -19.66 -4.14 -2.25
N PHE A 373 -18.77 -5.11 -2.52
CA PHE A 373 -17.42 -5.14 -1.98
C PHE A 373 -16.64 -3.89 -2.39
N LEU A 374 -16.69 -3.51 -3.67
CA LEU A 374 -15.99 -2.33 -4.17
C LEU A 374 -16.55 -1.02 -3.58
N LEU A 375 -17.88 -0.90 -3.49
CA LEU A 375 -18.53 0.26 -2.87
C LEU A 375 -18.19 0.38 -1.39
N ALA A 376 -18.24 -0.72 -0.64
CA ALA A 376 -17.80 -0.74 0.75
C ALA A 376 -16.33 -0.34 0.87
N ALA A 377 -15.46 -0.90 0.02
CA ALA A 377 -14.05 -0.57 -0.03
C ALA A 377 -13.80 0.93 -0.30
N ILE A 378 -14.56 1.55 -1.23
CA ILE A 378 -14.49 2.99 -1.50
C ILE A 378 -14.90 3.80 -0.27
N VAL A 379 -16.03 3.47 0.36
CA VAL A 379 -16.51 4.17 1.58
C VAL A 379 -15.43 4.14 2.66
N PHE A 380 -14.82 2.98 2.89
CA PHE A 380 -13.75 2.82 3.87
C PHE A 380 -12.40 3.39 3.44
N TYR A 381 -12.22 3.75 2.17
CA TYR A 381 -11.04 4.47 1.69
C TYR A 381 -11.18 5.99 1.90
N THR A 382 -12.41 6.51 2.00
CA THR A 382 -12.68 7.92 2.36
C THR A 382 -12.40 8.19 3.85
N PRO A 383 -12.30 9.46 4.28
CA PRO A 383 -12.16 9.82 5.71
C PRO A 383 -13.21 9.20 6.66
N LEU A 384 -14.34 8.69 6.15
CA LEU A 384 -15.29 7.94 6.97
C LEU A 384 -14.66 6.67 7.57
N GLY A 385 -13.73 6.03 6.87
CA GLY A 385 -13.07 4.81 7.33
C GLY A 385 -12.04 5.00 8.45
N ASP A 386 -11.66 6.25 8.74
CA ASP A 386 -10.65 6.62 9.76
C ASP A 386 -11.28 7.01 11.11
N LEU A 387 -12.60 6.92 11.22
CA LEU A 387 -13.30 7.17 12.47
C LEU A 387 -12.88 6.14 13.52
N ALA A 388 -12.72 6.59 14.78
CA ALA A 388 -12.27 5.76 15.89
C ALA A 388 -13.12 4.48 16.08
N VAL A 389 -14.42 4.53 15.74
CA VAL A 389 -15.34 3.38 15.79
C VAL A 389 -14.86 2.21 14.92
N PHE A 390 -14.29 2.50 13.74
CA PHE A 390 -13.87 1.49 12.76
C PHE A 390 -12.48 0.89 13.01
N ARG A 391 -11.79 1.36 14.06
CA ARG A 391 -10.62 0.68 14.62
C ARG A 391 -11.01 -0.68 15.18
N SER A 392 -12.17 -0.79 15.83
CA SER A 392 -12.69 -2.08 16.28
C SER A 392 -12.97 -3.02 15.08
N ALA A 393 -12.41 -4.23 15.10
CA ALA A 393 -12.57 -5.20 14.03
C ALA A 393 -14.04 -5.58 13.82
N VAL A 394 -14.79 -5.73 14.90
CA VAL A 394 -16.22 -6.11 14.85
C VAL A 394 -17.04 -5.03 14.16
N ALA A 395 -16.94 -3.77 14.58
CA ALA A 395 -17.73 -2.70 13.98
C ALA A 395 -17.41 -2.52 12.49
N PHE A 396 -16.13 -2.62 12.12
CA PHE A 396 -15.72 -2.56 10.72
C PHE A 396 -16.32 -3.71 9.89
N TRP A 397 -16.16 -4.96 10.30
CA TRP A 397 -16.61 -6.10 9.47
C TRP A 397 -18.14 -6.17 9.36
N VAL A 398 -18.86 -5.82 10.42
CA VAL A 398 -20.33 -5.75 10.40
C VAL A 398 -20.81 -4.68 9.42
N THR A 399 -20.26 -3.47 9.50
CA THR A 399 -20.64 -2.36 8.62
C THR A 399 -20.22 -2.61 7.17
N PHE A 400 -19.01 -3.13 6.94
CA PHE A 400 -18.54 -3.55 5.63
C PHE A 400 -19.47 -4.60 5.00
N SER A 401 -19.83 -5.63 5.76
CA SER A 401 -20.71 -6.71 5.28
C SER A 401 -22.13 -6.20 5.00
N CYS A 402 -22.64 -5.28 5.82
CA CYS A 402 -23.94 -4.65 5.60
C CYS A 402 -23.99 -3.92 4.25
N ILE A 403 -23.00 -3.06 3.98
CA ILE A 403 -22.90 -2.34 2.70
C ILE A 403 -22.77 -3.33 1.53
N MET A 404 -21.94 -4.37 1.69
CA MET A 404 -21.72 -5.39 0.67
C MET A 404 -23.01 -6.15 0.31
N VAL A 405 -23.85 -6.48 1.29
CA VAL A 405 -25.09 -7.28 1.10
C VAL A 405 -26.27 -6.43 0.63
N VAL A 406 -26.32 -5.14 0.97
CA VAL A 406 -27.41 -4.25 0.50
C VAL A 406 -27.42 -4.09 -1.02
N VAL A 407 -26.25 -4.04 -1.65
CA VAL A 407 -26.12 -3.85 -3.11
C VAL A 407 -26.78 -4.96 -3.94
N PRO A 408 -26.50 -6.27 -3.72
CA PRO A 408 -27.21 -7.32 -4.45
C PRO A 408 -28.71 -7.31 -4.19
N LEU A 409 -29.18 -6.96 -2.98
CA LEU A 409 -30.62 -6.85 -2.68
C LEU A 409 -31.32 -5.78 -3.52
N LEU A 410 -30.67 -4.62 -3.73
CA LEU A 410 -31.17 -3.59 -4.64
C LEU A 410 -31.22 -4.08 -6.09
N PHE A 411 -30.21 -4.85 -6.51
CA PHE A 411 -30.12 -5.36 -7.88
C PHE A 411 -31.12 -6.48 -8.18
N VAL A 412 -31.69 -7.16 -7.18
CA VAL A 412 -32.83 -8.07 -7.41
C VAL A 412 -34.01 -7.35 -8.07
N ARG A 413 -34.23 -6.06 -7.72
CA ARG A 413 -35.31 -5.26 -8.29
C ARG A 413 -35.07 -4.87 -9.75
N TRP A 414 -33.81 -4.59 -10.11
CA TRP A 414 -33.36 -4.15 -11.43
C TRP A 414 -32.10 -4.91 -11.88
N PRO A 415 -32.21 -6.20 -12.22
CA PRO A 415 -31.05 -7.06 -12.41
C PRO A 415 -30.22 -6.70 -13.64
N ARG A 416 -30.86 -6.25 -14.73
CA ARG A 416 -30.18 -5.81 -15.94
C ARG A 416 -29.31 -4.57 -15.69
N GLU A 417 -29.91 -3.54 -15.13
CA GLU A 417 -29.23 -2.27 -14.85
C GLU A 417 -28.07 -2.50 -13.87
N GLY A 418 -28.31 -3.26 -12.79
CA GLY A 418 -27.26 -3.61 -11.83
C GLY A 418 -26.10 -4.39 -12.45
N ASN A 419 -26.38 -5.31 -13.36
CA ASN A 419 -25.37 -6.09 -14.08
C ASN A 419 -24.50 -5.21 -14.99
N ILE A 420 -25.13 -4.30 -15.76
CA ILE A 420 -24.42 -3.35 -16.63
C ILE A 420 -23.57 -2.37 -15.81
N VAL A 421 -24.11 -1.85 -14.71
CA VAL A 421 -23.39 -0.96 -13.79
C VAL A 421 -22.18 -1.68 -13.18
N SER A 422 -22.37 -2.91 -12.70
CA SER A 422 -21.26 -3.69 -12.13
C SER A 422 -20.18 -3.96 -13.17
N CYS A 423 -20.53 -4.33 -14.40
CA CYS A 423 -19.58 -4.49 -15.50
C CYS A 423 -18.73 -3.24 -15.75
N GLY A 424 -19.38 -2.07 -15.88
CA GLY A 424 -18.68 -0.82 -16.16
C GLY A 424 -17.75 -0.40 -15.01
N VAL A 425 -18.23 -0.43 -13.77
CA VAL A 425 -17.46 0.01 -12.61
C VAL A 425 -16.32 -0.96 -12.29
N SER A 426 -16.60 -2.27 -12.18
CA SER A 426 -15.59 -3.28 -11.83
C SER A 426 -14.60 -3.54 -12.97
N GLY A 427 -15.07 -3.52 -14.23
CA GLY A 427 -14.22 -3.64 -15.41
C GLY A 427 -13.29 -2.43 -15.57
N GLY A 428 -13.79 -1.21 -15.36
CA GLY A 428 -12.97 0.00 -15.31
C GLY A 428 -11.94 -0.03 -14.18
N TYR A 429 -12.31 -0.55 -13.00
CA TYR A 429 -11.39 -0.66 -11.87
C TYR A 429 -10.26 -1.67 -12.13
N ALA A 430 -10.53 -2.76 -12.84
CA ALA A 430 -9.49 -3.71 -13.26
C ALA A 430 -8.41 -3.05 -14.15
N VAL A 431 -8.79 -2.08 -14.99
CA VAL A 431 -7.84 -1.27 -15.77
C VAL A 431 -6.99 -0.38 -14.86
N VAL A 432 -7.59 0.24 -13.84
CA VAL A 432 -6.84 1.02 -12.84
C VAL A 432 -5.81 0.14 -12.13
N LEU A 433 -6.19 -1.07 -11.72
CA LEU A 433 -5.27 -2.03 -11.09
C LEU A 433 -4.13 -2.45 -12.04
N SER A 434 -4.42 -2.63 -13.33
CA SER A 434 -3.41 -2.91 -14.34
C SER A 434 -2.39 -1.78 -14.47
N VAL A 435 -2.84 -0.53 -14.54
CA VAL A 435 -1.92 0.63 -14.61
C VAL A 435 -1.12 0.75 -13.33
N ASN A 436 -1.75 0.48 -12.18
CA ASN A 436 -1.08 0.51 -10.88
C ASN A 436 0.10 -0.48 -10.77
N ALA A 437 0.08 -1.57 -11.53
CA ALA A 437 1.20 -2.52 -11.55
C ALA A 437 2.48 -1.93 -12.17
N TYR A 438 2.37 -0.82 -12.91
CA TYR A 438 3.49 -0.12 -13.56
C TYR A 438 3.76 1.26 -12.94
N VAL A 439 2.71 1.94 -12.50
CA VAL A 439 2.76 3.27 -11.90
C VAL A 439 2.28 3.17 -10.47
N CYS A 440 3.05 3.64 -9.49
CA CYS A 440 2.60 3.64 -8.10
C CYS A 440 1.45 4.63 -7.90
N THR A 441 0.21 4.14 -7.86
CA THR A 441 -0.99 4.94 -7.58
C THR A 441 -1.58 4.55 -6.23
N SER A 442 -2.25 5.48 -5.57
CA SER A 442 -2.92 5.21 -4.29
C SER A 442 -4.28 4.50 -4.46
N LEU A 443 -4.82 4.41 -5.69
CA LEU A 443 -6.17 3.85 -5.94
C LEU A 443 -6.25 2.34 -5.73
N SER A 444 -5.16 1.60 -5.93
CA SER A 444 -5.13 0.16 -5.63
C SER A 444 -5.37 -0.16 -4.15
N TYR A 445 -5.13 0.81 -3.26
CA TYR A 445 -5.36 0.67 -1.83
C TYR A 445 -6.83 0.60 -1.44
N ILE A 446 -7.75 0.99 -2.35
CA ILE A 446 -9.19 0.77 -2.17
C ILE A 446 -9.43 -0.71 -1.84
N THR A 447 -8.91 -1.63 -2.66
CA THR A 447 -9.09 -3.07 -2.43
C THR A 447 -7.94 -3.71 -1.63
N LEU A 448 -6.71 -3.21 -1.76
CA LEU A 448 -5.57 -3.78 -1.03
C LEU A 448 -5.69 -3.59 0.47
N ASP A 449 -6.22 -2.47 0.98
CA ASP A 449 -6.38 -2.30 2.43
C ASP A 449 -7.34 -3.32 3.04
N ILE A 450 -8.45 -3.60 2.32
CA ILE A 450 -9.40 -4.63 2.74
C ILE A 450 -8.72 -6.01 2.73
N LEU A 451 -7.93 -6.29 1.68
CA LEU A 451 -7.16 -7.52 1.57
C LEU A 451 -6.13 -7.67 2.71
N LYS A 452 -5.42 -6.59 3.06
CA LYS A 452 -4.48 -6.55 4.19
C LYS A 452 -5.19 -6.86 5.51
N ARG A 453 -6.38 -6.30 5.72
CA ARG A 453 -7.19 -6.56 6.92
C ARG A 453 -7.75 -7.98 6.96
N PHE A 454 -8.05 -8.58 5.81
CA PHE A 454 -8.37 -10.01 5.76
C PHE A 454 -7.18 -10.86 6.18
N ILE A 455 -5.98 -10.56 5.66
CA ILE A 455 -4.77 -11.36 5.86
C ILE A 455 -4.19 -11.19 7.27
N ASN A 456 -4.23 -9.99 7.84
CA ASN A 456 -3.66 -9.71 9.16
C ASN A 456 -4.77 -9.28 10.14
N THR A 457 -5.00 -10.11 11.16
CA THR A 457 -5.99 -9.84 12.22
C THR A 457 -5.61 -8.66 13.10
N ASP A 458 -4.29 -8.42 13.23
CA ASP A 458 -3.73 -7.34 14.05
C ASP A 458 -3.55 -6.06 13.25
N PHE A 459 -4.06 -6.03 12.01
CA PHE A 459 -4.07 -4.83 11.19
C PHE A 459 -5.08 -3.83 11.76
N ASN A 460 -4.62 -3.09 12.77
CA ASN A 460 -5.32 -1.95 13.29
C ASN A 460 -5.04 -0.78 12.36
N ARG A 461 -6.08 -0.28 11.72
CA ARG A 461 -6.03 0.67 10.61
C ARG A 461 -5.73 2.09 11.10
N ASP A 462 -4.88 2.22 12.12
CA ASP A 462 -4.99 3.35 13.03
C ASP A 462 -4.71 4.67 12.33
N PHE A 463 -3.92 4.66 11.25
CA PHE A 463 -3.45 5.87 10.60
C PHE A 463 -3.11 5.70 9.11
N ILE A 464 -4.09 5.51 8.22
CA ILE A 464 -3.86 5.35 6.77
C ILE A 464 -4.47 6.52 6.02
N ARG A 465 -3.66 7.50 5.70
CA ARG A 465 -4.02 8.45 4.64
C ARG A 465 -2.78 8.66 3.80
N VAL A 466 -2.72 7.94 2.68
CA VAL A 466 -1.85 8.35 1.58
C VAL A 466 -2.54 9.57 0.97
N PRO A 467 -1.88 10.74 0.87
CA PRO A 467 -2.49 11.91 0.26
C PRO A 467 -2.85 11.61 -1.20
N LEU A 468 -4.05 12.00 -1.64
CA LEU A 468 -4.46 11.95 -3.04
C LEU A 468 -3.56 12.89 -3.86
N ARG A 469 -2.81 12.34 -4.81
CA ARG A 469 -1.90 13.10 -5.69
C ARG A 469 -2.55 13.37 -7.05
N ASP A 470 -1.94 14.24 -7.85
CA ASP A 470 -2.43 14.58 -9.20
C ASP A 470 -2.55 13.36 -10.11
N ILE A 471 -1.64 12.40 -9.99
CA ILE A 471 -1.70 11.12 -10.72
C ILE A 471 -2.93 10.31 -10.30
N ASP A 472 -3.26 10.31 -9.01
CA ASP A 472 -4.45 9.62 -8.50
C ASP A 472 -5.73 10.30 -8.96
N LEU A 473 -5.74 11.64 -9.04
CA LEU A 473 -6.85 12.40 -9.61
C LEU A 473 -7.01 12.07 -11.10
N GLY A 474 -5.92 12.05 -11.86
CA GLY A 474 -5.92 11.62 -13.27
C GLY A 474 -6.49 10.22 -13.43
N MET A 475 -6.01 9.25 -12.65
CA MET A 475 -6.51 7.88 -12.70
C MET A 475 -7.97 7.73 -12.25
N LEU A 476 -8.41 8.54 -11.28
CA LEU A 476 -9.81 8.60 -10.87
C LEU A 476 -10.71 9.11 -12.01
N THR A 477 -10.26 10.14 -12.74
CA THR A 477 -10.99 10.63 -13.92
C THR A 477 -11.06 9.57 -15.02
N VAL A 478 -9.96 8.87 -15.30
CA VAL A 478 -9.93 7.76 -16.26
C VAL A 478 -10.92 6.67 -15.85
N TRP A 479 -10.95 6.29 -14.57
CA TRP A 479 -11.89 5.28 -14.08
C TRP A 479 -13.35 5.73 -14.22
N ALA A 480 -13.66 6.97 -13.84
CA ALA A 480 -15.00 7.53 -13.96
C ALA A 480 -15.47 7.59 -15.43
N VAL A 481 -14.59 8.02 -16.35
CA VAL A 481 -14.88 8.07 -17.79
C VAL A 481 -15.08 6.67 -18.37
N LEU A 482 -14.21 5.71 -18.02
CA LEU A 482 -14.36 4.31 -18.46
C LEU A 482 -15.67 3.71 -17.95
N GLY A 483 -15.99 3.89 -16.66
CA GLY A 483 -17.23 3.41 -16.07
C GLY A 483 -18.47 4.02 -16.72
N ALA A 484 -18.53 5.35 -16.84
CA ALA A 484 -19.67 6.05 -17.42
C ALA A 484 -19.85 5.71 -18.92
N SER A 485 -18.76 5.71 -19.70
CA SER A 485 -18.82 5.36 -21.12
C SER A 485 -19.19 3.89 -21.34
N GLY A 486 -18.65 2.96 -20.54
CA GLY A 486 -19.00 1.55 -20.58
C GLY A 486 -20.48 1.30 -20.26
N ILE A 487 -20.98 1.92 -19.19
CA ILE A 487 -22.40 1.84 -18.80
C ILE A 487 -23.29 2.41 -19.90
N ALA A 488 -23.02 3.63 -20.37
CA ALA A 488 -23.82 4.29 -21.40
C ALA A 488 -23.85 3.47 -22.71
N LEU A 489 -22.69 2.94 -23.13
CA LEU A 489 -22.60 2.13 -24.34
C LEU A 489 -23.40 0.83 -24.22
N GLN A 490 -23.28 0.12 -23.09
CA GLN A 490 -24.01 -1.12 -22.85
C GLN A 490 -25.52 -0.88 -22.76
N LEU A 491 -25.96 0.18 -22.07
CA LEU A 491 -27.38 0.54 -21.98
C LEU A 491 -27.96 0.89 -23.35
N TYR A 492 -27.22 1.68 -24.14
CA TYR A 492 -27.66 2.09 -25.47
C TYR A 492 -27.79 0.90 -26.42
N ARG A 493 -26.77 0.05 -26.50
CA ARG A 493 -26.75 -1.10 -27.44
C ARG A 493 -27.78 -2.17 -27.10
N GLU A 494 -28.04 -2.38 -25.82
CA GLU A 494 -28.87 -3.50 -25.36
C GLU A 494 -30.33 -3.06 -25.13
N ARG A 495 -30.68 -1.79 -25.36
CA ARG A 495 -32.03 -1.22 -25.15
C ARG A 495 -33.17 -2.03 -25.77
N GLN A 496 -32.95 -2.58 -26.97
CA GLN A 496 -33.95 -3.32 -27.75
C GLN A 496 -33.88 -4.85 -27.55
N ARG A 497 -33.01 -5.35 -26.67
CA ARG A 497 -32.77 -6.78 -26.46
C ARG A 497 -33.45 -7.27 -25.17
N PRO A 498 -33.74 -8.58 -25.07
CA PRO A 498 -34.27 -9.17 -23.84
C PRO A 498 -33.30 -8.95 -22.67
N PHE A 499 -33.85 -8.80 -21.45
CA PHE A 499 -33.09 -8.44 -20.25
C PHE A 499 -31.89 -9.35 -19.95
N PHE A 500 -32.00 -10.64 -20.24
CA PHE A 500 -30.92 -11.61 -20.17
C PHE A 500 -31.08 -12.65 -21.28
N PRO A 501 -29.99 -13.23 -21.79
CA PRO A 501 -30.09 -14.33 -22.73
C PRO A 501 -30.73 -15.57 -22.07
N PRO A 502 -31.64 -16.27 -22.76
CA PRO A 502 -32.24 -17.50 -22.25
C PRO A 502 -31.19 -18.61 -22.09
N SER A 503 -31.36 -19.49 -21.11
CA SER A 503 -30.38 -20.53 -20.84
C SER A 503 -30.38 -21.60 -21.95
N PRO A 504 -29.20 -21.96 -22.50
CA PRO A 504 -29.12 -22.90 -23.62
C PRO A 504 -29.70 -24.28 -23.29
N TYR A 505 -29.56 -24.76 -22.05
CA TYR A 505 -30.10 -26.05 -21.63
C TYR A 505 -31.63 -26.05 -21.58
N VAL A 506 -32.26 -24.98 -21.06
CA VAL A 506 -33.72 -24.86 -21.01
C VAL A 506 -34.27 -24.73 -22.43
N LEU A 507 -33.63 -23.93 -23.29
CA LEU A 507 -33.98 -23.85 -24.71
C LEU A 507 -33.84 -25.20 -25.41
N TRP A 508 -32.75 -25.93 -25.16
CA TRP A 508 -32.55 -27.27 -25.72
C TRP A 508 -33.62 -28.26 -25.25
N ARG A 509 -33.97 -28.23 -23.96
CA ARG A 509 -35.02 -29.07 -23.38
C ARG A 509 -36.39 -28.74 -23.99
N GLN A 510 -36.75 -27.46 -24.06
CA GLN A 510 -37.98 -27.01 -24.71
C GLN A 510 -38.02 -27.40 -26.20
N ALA A 511 -36.91 -27.25 -26.93
CA ALA A 511 -36.81 -27.68 -28.34
C ALA A 511 -36.88 -29.20 -28.49
N ARG A 512 -36.40 -29.98 -27.51
CA ARG A 512 -36.52 -31.44 -27.50
C ARG A 512 -37.94 -31.88 -27.19
N GLU A 513 -38.63 -31.21 -26.27
CA GLU A 513 -40.04 -31.46 -25.95
C GLU A 513 -40.95 -31.07 -27.12
N ARG A 514 -40.73 -29.90 -27.74
CA ARG A 514 -41.43 -29.49 -28.98
C ARG A 514 -41.28 -30.51 -30.10
N ARG A 515 -40.06 -31.02 -30.32
CA ARG A 515 -39.81 -32.09 -31.29
C ARG A 515 -40.51 -33.40 -30.97
N LYS A 516 -40.96 -33.64 -29.74
CA LYS A 516 -41.74 -34.84 -29.40
C LYS A 516 -43.24 -34.62 -29.56
N THR A 517 -43.74 -33.42 -29.25
CA THR A 517 -45.18 -33.15 -29.15
C THR A 517 -45.78 -32.48 -30.39
N ASN A 518 -44.99 -31.73 -31.16
CA ASN A 518 -45.48 -31.01 -32.33
C ASN A 518 -45.21 -31.80 -33.61
N VAL A 519 -46.21 -32.55 -34.06
CA VAL A 519 -46.13 -33.35 -35.30
C VAL A 519 -45.99 -32.45 -36.54
N LEU A 520 -46.47 -31.21 -36.49
CA LEU A 520 -46.38 -30.24 -37.57
C LEU A 520 -45.00 -29.55 -37.67
N ASP A 521 -44.10 -29.77 -36.71
CA ASP A 521 -42.74 -29.26 -36.78
C ASP A 521 -41.94 -30.13 -37.78
N PRO A 522 -41.37 -29.56 -38.86
CA PRO A 522 -40.57 -30.34 -39.83
C PRO A 522 -39.43 -31.12 -39.16
N SER A 523 -38.94 -30.64 -38.02
CA SER A 523 -37.88 -31.28 -37.24
C SER A 523 -38.35 -32.51 -36.43
N HIS A 524 -39.66 -32.73 -36.30
CA HIS A 524 -40.28 -33.92 -35.70
C HIS A 524 -40.02 -35.18 -36.55
N HIS A 525 -40.09 -35.04 -37.87
CA HIS A 525 -39.89 -36.13 -38.82
C HIS A 525 -38.42 -36.47 -39.08
N VAL A 526 -37.49 -35.67 -38.54
CA VAL A 526 -36.07 -35.92 -38.73
C VAL A 526 -35.59 -37.00 -37.76
N PRO A 527 -35.11 -38.16 -38.24
CA PRO A 527 -34.69 -39.26 -37.37
C PRO A 527 -33.55 -38.82 -36.44
N GLY A 528 -33.49 -39.45 -35.26
CA GLY A 528 -32.42 -39.20 -34.29
C GLY A 528 -31.03 -39.48 -34.87
N LEU A 529 -29.99 -38.91 -34.26
CA LEU A 529 -28.57 -39.15 -34.62
C LEU A 529 -28.23 -40.63 -34.87
N PRO A 530 -28.61 -41.60 -34.01
CA PRO A 530 -28.37 -43.02 -34.29
C PRO A 530 -29.16 -43.53 -35.52
N GLY A 531 -30.36 -43.02 -35.77
CA GLY A 531 -31.15 -43.34 -36.97
C GLY A 531 -30.52 -42.78 -38.25
N ARG A 532 -29.97 -41.56 -38.21
CA ARG A 532 -29.22 -40.96 -39.32
C ARG A 532 -27.91 -41.68 -39.58
N MET A 533 -27.17 -42.03 -38.52
CA MET A 533 -25.94 -42.83 -38.63
C MET A 533 -26.25 -44.20 -39.25
N ARG A 534 -27.32 -44.88 -38.78
CA ARG A 534 -27.74 -46.18 -39.32
C ARG A 534 -28.22 -46.08 -40.77
N ALA A 535 -28.99 -45.06 -41.13
CA ALA A 535 -29.42 -44.82 -42.50
C ALA A 535 -28.23 -44.49 -43.43
N ARG A 536 -27.24 -43.73 -42.93
CA ARG A 536 -26.01 -43.42 -43.67
C ARG A 536 -25.11 -44.64 -43.85
N ILE A 537 -25.01 -45.49 -42.83
CA ILE A 537 -24.31 -46.79 -42.90
C ILE A 537 -25.03 -47.74 -43.86
N GLN A 538 -26.36 -47.84 -43.79
CA GLN A 538 -27.16 -48.64 -44.72
C GLN A 538 -27.08 -48.13 -46.17
N GLY A 539 -27.04 -46.81 -46.38
CA GLY A 539 -26.83 -46.20 -47.70
C GLY A 539 -25.43 -46.40 -48.27
N LEU A 540 -24.42 -46.64 -47.43
CA LEU A 540 -23.07 -47.03 -47.87
C LEU A 540 -22.96 -48.52 -48.18
N LEU A 541 -23.77 -49.37 -47.52
CA LEU A 541 -23.83 -50.82 -47.74
C LEU A 541 -24.71 -51.24 -48.91
N ARG A 542 -25.70 -50.41 -49.29
CA ARG A 542 -26.61 -50.71 -50.40
C ARG A 542 -26.16 -49.95 -51.64
N LYS A 543 -25.62 -50.67 -52.63
CA LYS A 543 -25.42 -50.15 -54.00
C LYS A 543 -26.75 -49.59 -54.49
N THR A 544 -26.71 -48.36 -55.00
CA THR A 544 -27.80 -47.63 -55.63
C THR A 544 -28.47 -48.46 -56.73
N GLU A 545 -29.77 -48.72 -56.60
CA GLU A 545 -30.65 -48.91 -57.76
C GLU A 545 -31.25 -47.54 -58.14
N PRO A 546 -31.43 -47.26 -59.44
CA PRO A 546 -31.82 -45.93 -59.91
C PRO A 546 -33.26 -45.60 -59.54
N ALA A 547 -33.50 -44.29 -59.44
CA ALA A 547 -34.72 -43.66 -58.98
C ALA A 547 -35.98 -44.16 -59.69
N ASP A 548 -37.03 -44.37 -58.91
CA ASP A 548 -38.40 -44.27 -59.40
C ASP A 548 -39.07 -43.11 -58.69
N GLU A 549 -39.58 -42.17 -59.48
CA GLU A 549 -40.15 -40.89 -59.05
C GLU A 549 -41.26 -41.09 -58.02
N ARG A 550 -41.11 -40.47 -56.85
CA ARG A 550 -42.26 -40.12 -56.01
C ARG A 550 -42.25 -38.62 -55.78
N THR A 551 -43.09 -37.96 -56.58
CA THR A 551 -43.56 -36.59 -56.37
C THR A 551 -44.01 -36.39 -54.91
N PRO A 552 -43.63 -35.29 -54.24
CA PRO A 552 -44.16 -34.96 -52.94
C PRO A 552 -45.59 -34.42 -53.11
N LEU A 553 -46.58 -35.20 -52.66
CA LEU A 553 -47.92 -34.69 -52.45
C LEU A 553 -47.89 -33.74 -51.24
N LEU A 554 -48.14 -32.47 -51.53
CA LEU A 554 -48.64 -31.48 -50.59
C LEU A 554 -50.01 -31.94 -50.06
N LEU A 555 -50.12 -32.07 -48.73
CA LEU A 555 -51.34 -31.83 -47.94
C LEU A 555 -50.99 -31.65 -46.47
#